data_AF-A0A1I5IAA3-F1
#
_entry.id   AF-A0A1I5IAA3-F1
#
_cell.length_a   1.000
_cell.length_b   1.000
_cell.length_c   1.000
_cell.angle_alpha   90.00
_cell.angle_beta   90.00
_cell.angle_gamma   90.00
#
_symmetry.space_group_name_H-M   'P 1'
#
loop_
_entity.id
_entity.type
_entity.pdbx_description
1 polymer ?
#
loop_
_entity_poly.entity_id
_entity_poly.type
_entity_poly.pdbx_seq_one_letter_code
_entity_poly.pdbx_strand_id
1 'polypeptide(L)'
;MFADPDAQLALRMCWQNASVSTEQDRVDVRGVVSFVVIAYLPTWLLTLPLWLTGEGLSWTWAPVVLLVMMFMPAVAALVVSKWISPSAKPLRSIGLTNPGGIKKWWPHILVAWLGPPLAMVLALLVGYLLGIYKADWTGFSGLTEQFGTGVIGAEPQTSPGMLALIQIAQVFGLGWLQVIPALGEELGWRGYLVQALLPLGQPGAFLTTGVLWGLWHGPVLILGFNYPTVPIVVAFMMMMCFCILVGTLLGWLRLATGSVWPAAIAHGFLNAAAGLTIVFSQAGYAVDNASVGLLGWTGWIVLALLILVLMLLGKLPVRFHVEQSGIARGVNRRSRR
;
A
#
# COMPACT_ATOMS: atom_id res chain seq x y z
N MET A 1 -40.25 -25.66 -4.19
CA MET A 1 -39.12 -24.92 -4.81
C MET A 1 -37.89 -25.78 -4.58
N PHE A 2 -37.63 -26.67 -5.52
CA PHE A 2 -36.64 -27.74 -5.40
C PHE A 2 -35.24 -27.16 -5.63
N ALA A 3 -34.37 -27.28 -4.64
CA ALA A 3 -32.96 -27.02 -4.81
C ALA A 3 -32.36 -28.12 -5.70
N ASP A 4 -31.70 -27.71 -6.76
CA ASP A 4 -31.05 -28.58 -7.75
C ASP A 4 -29.96 -29.46 -7.08
N PRO A 5 -30.10 -30.80 -7.08
CA PRO A 5 -29.11 -31.73 -6.54
C PRO A 5 -27.74 -31.61 -7.25
N ASP A 6 -27.72 -31.22 -8.52
CA ASP A 6 -26.49 -31.09 -9.32
C ASP A 6 -25.69 -29.84 -8.93
N ALA A 7 -26.37 -28.77 -8.49
CA ALA A 7 -25.71 -27.58 -7.95
C ALA A 7 -25.02 -27.87 -6.60
N GLN A 8 -25.59 -28.74 -5.76
CA GLN A 8 -24.95 -29.17 -4.52
C GLN A 8 -23.82 -30.19 -4.77
N LEU A 9 -23.94 -31.03 -5.80
CA LEU A 9 -22.88 -31.96 -6.20
C LEU A 9 -21.69 -31.23 -6.82
N ALA A 10 -21.91 -30.19 -7.63
CA ALA A 10 -20.87 -29.31 -8.15
C ALA A 10 -20.14 -28.54 -7.03
N LEU A 11 -20.88 -28.07 -6.01
CA LEU A 11 -20.29 -27.46 -4.82
C LEU A 11 -19.51 -28.46 -3.98
N ARG A 12 -19.96 -29.73 -3.84
CA ARG A 12 -19.23 -30.78 -3.10
C ARG A 12 -17.99 -31.28 -3.84
N MET A 13 -18.03 -31.37 -5.18
CA MET A 13 -16.89 -31.77 -6.01
C MET A 13 -15.81 -30.69 -6.11
N CYS A 14 -16.17 -29.40 -6.05
CA CYS A 14 -15.20 -28.30 -5.94
C CYS A 14 -14.34 -28.35 -4.67
N TRP A 15 -14.77 -29.07 -3.63
CA TRP A 15 -14.06 -29.15 -2.35
C TRP A 15 -13.34 -30.49 -2.11
N GLN A 16 -13.56 -31.53 -2.93
CA GLN A 16 -13.10 -32.90 -2.62
C GLN A 16 -11.94 -33.43 -3.48
N ASN A 17 -11.49 -32.73 -4.53
CA ASN A 17 -10.39 -33.22 -5.38
C ASN A 17 -9.03 -32.52 -5.19
N ALA A 18 -8.81 -31.82 -4.07
CA ALA A 18 -7.50 -31.28 -3.70
C ALA A 18 -6.76 -32.21 -2.72
N SER A 19 -6.65 -33.50 -3.03
CA SER A 19 -5.89 -34.47 -2.22
C SER A 19 -4.61 -34.89 -2.93
N VAL A 20 -3.73 -33.93 -3.21
CA VAL A 20 -2.27 -34.11 -3.23
C VAL A 20 -1.68 -32.78 -2.75
N SER A 21 -1.50 -32.61 -1.44
CA SER A 21 -0.85 -31.42 -0.89
C SER A 21 0.61 -31.41 -1.34
N THR A 22 0.94 -30.55 -2.29
CA THR A 22 2.33 -30.30 -2.64
C THR A 22 2.94 -29.40 -1.56
N GLU A 23 4.25 -29.46 -1.32
CA GLU A 23 4.92 -28.51 -0.40
C GLU A 23 4.68 -27.03 -0.78
N GLN A 24 4.22 -26.75 -2.02
CA GLN A 24 3.86 -25.41 -2.50
C GLN A 24 2.55 -24.85 -1.91
N ASP A 25 1.72 -25.67 -1.26
CA ASP A 25 0.45 -25.23 -0.63
C ASP A 25 0.63 -24.77 0.82
N ARG A 26 1.87 -24.74 1.34
CA ARG A 26 2.16 -24.33 2.71
C ARG A 26 2.90 -23.00 2.75
N VAL A 27 2.58 -22.18 3.75
CA VAL A 27 3.31 -20.93 4.01
C VAL A 27 4.76 -21.28 4.36
N ASP A 28 5.70 -20.61 3.70
CA ASP A 28 7.11 -20.63 4.08
C ASP A 28 7.33 -19.82 5.36
N VAL A 29 7.05 -20.44 6.51
CA VAL A 29 7.16 -19.80 7.82
C VAL A 29 8.57 -19.27 8.08
N ARG A 30 9.61 -20.01 7.66
CA ARG A 30 11.01 -19.60 7.84
C ARG A 30 11.30 -18.31 7.07
N GLY A 31 10.88 -18.24 5.80
CA GLY A 31 11.03 -17.06 4.97
C GLY A 31 10.24 -15.86 5.51
N VAL A 32 8.98 -16.08 5.89
CA VAL A 32 8.11 -15.03 6.45
C VAL A 32 8.67 -14.45 7.75
N VAL A 33 9.05 -15.30 8.71
CA VAL A 33 9.62 -14.83 9.99
C VAL A 33 10.93 -14.08 9.76
N SER A 34 11.81 -14.61 8.91
CA SER A 34 13.08 -13.96 8.60
C SER A 34 12.87 -12.61 7.91
N PHE A 35 11.90 -12.52 7.00
CA PHE A 35 11.54 -11.27 6.36
C PHE A 35 11.09 -10.23 7.39
N VAL A 36 10.17 -10.60 8.30
CA VAL A 36 9.68 -9.68 9.34
C VAL A 36 10.82 -9.19 10.21
N VAL A 37 11.68 -10.09 10.70
CA VAL A 37 12.82 -9.73 11.55
C VAL A 37 13.78 -8.77 10.83
N ILE A 38 14.13 -9.05 9.57
CA ILE A 38 15.07 -8.23 8.80
C ILE A 38 14.44 -6.92 8.33
N ALA A 39 13.12 -6.87 8.13
CA ALA A 39 12.42 -5.63 7.80
C ALA A 39 12.24 -4.74 9.05
N TYR A 40 12.09 -5.32 10.24
CA TYR A 40 11.80 -4.60 11.47
C TYR A 40 13.07 -4.14 12.20
N LEU A 41 14.00 -5.06 12.50
CA LEU A 41 15.12 -4.76 13.38
C LEU A 41 16.00 -3.61 12.84
N PRO A 42 16.48 -3.62 11.58
CA PRO A 42 17.27 -2.52 11.05
C PRO A 42 16.49 -1.22 11.00
N THR A 43 15.21 -1.27 10.61
CA THR A 43 14.34 -0.09 10.63
C THR A 43 14.23 0.51 12.02
N TRP A 44 13.93 -0.30 13.04
CA TRP A 44 13.74 0.21 14.39
C TRP A 44 15.06 0.73 14.98
N LEU A 45 16.18 0.08 14.66
CA LEU A 45 17.51 0.60 15.01
C LEU A 45 17.80 1.95 14.32
N LEU A 46 17.42 2.12 13.05
CA LEU A 46 17.55 3.41 12.34
C LEU A 46 16.73 4.52 12.99
N THR A 47 15.62 4.20 13.66
CA THR A 47 14.79 5.20 14.35
C THR A 47 15.33 5.61 15.72
N LEU A 48 16.31 4.92 16.31
CA LEU A 48 16.84 5.22 17.64
C LEU A 48 17.22 6.69 17.86
N PRO A 49 17.86 7.40 16.91
CA PRO A 49 18.15 8.82 17.09
C PRO A 49 16.92 9.68 17.39
N LEU A 50 15.75 9.35 16.85
CA LEU A 50 14.49 10.06 17.15
C LEU A 50 14.13 10.02 18.64
N TRP A 51 14.51 8.94 19.31
CA TRP A 51 14.22 8.71 20.72
C TRP A 51 15.31 9.27 21.64
N LEU A 52 16.56 9.15 21.21
CA LEU A 52 17.72 9.49 22.03
C LEU A 52 18.02 11.00 22.05
N THR A 53 17.60 11.76 21.03
CA THR A 53 17.78 13.22 20.99
C THR A 53 16.80 13.97 21.88
N GLY A 54 15.67 13.36 22.24
CA GLY A 54 14.56 14.03 22.95
C GLY A 54 13.69 14.93 22.06
N GLU A 55 14.05 15.10 20.78
CA GLU A 55 13.29 15.92 19.81
C GLU A 55 12.21 15.12 19.07
N GLY A 56 12.23 13.78 19.12
CA GLY A 56 11.22 12.96 18.46
C GLY A 56 11.18 13.21 16.94
N LEU A 57 9.97 13.44 16.42
CA LEU A 57 9.75 13.72 15.00
C LEU A 57 10.13 15.15 14.57
N SER A 58 10.37 16.07 15.50
CA SER A 58 10.84 17.42 15.15
C SER A 58 12.35 17.48 14.88
N TRP A 59 13.07 16.39 15.11
CA TRP A 59 14.50 16.32 14.84
C TRP A 59 14.80 16.60 13.37
N THR A 60 15.81 17.44 13.09
CA THR A 60 16.12 17.92 11.71
C THR A 60 16.35 16.79 10.71
N TRP A 61 16.88 15.65 11.15
CA TRP A 61 17.18 14.49 10.31
C TRP A 61 16.05 13.45 10.27
N ALA A 62 14.94 13.67 10.96
CA ALA A 62 13.80 12.75 10.96
C ALA A 62 13.29 12.42 9.55
N PRO A 63 13.14 13.38 8.61
CA PRO A 63 12.71 13.07 7.25
C PRO A 63 13.65 12.11 6.52
N VAL A 64 14.96 12.23 6.75
CA VAL A 64 15.97 11.35 6.15
C VAL A 64 15.90 9.95 6.75
N VAL A 65 15.73 9.83 8.06
CA VAL A 65 15.56 8.53 8.73
C VAL A 65 14.29 7.82 8.24
N LEU A 66 13.17 8.53 8.17
CA LEU A 66 11.90 7.98 7.67
C LEU A 66 12.04 7.53 6.20
N LEU A 67 12.72 8.32 5.37
CA LEU A 67 13.02 7.97 3.99
C LEU A 67 13.86 6.69 3.88
N VAL A 68 14.94 6.57 4.66
CA VAL A 68 15.83 5.39 4.64
C VAL A 68 15.10 4.14 5.16
N MET A 69 14.25 4.31 6.18
CA MET A 69 13.40 3.27 6.74
C MET A 69 12.57 2.57 5.64
N MET A 70 12.01 3.32 4.68
CA MET A 70 11.22 2.77 3.56
C MET A 70 11.97 1.75 2.69
N PHE A 71 13.32 1.74 2.69
CA PHE A 71 14.09 0.78 1.88
C PHE A 71 14.35 -0.56 2.58
N MET A 72 14.15 -0.65 3.90
CA MET A 72 14.46 -1.86 4.66
C MET A 72 13.60 -3.09 4.27
N PRO A 73 12.29 -2.96 3.94
CA PRO A 73 11.52 -4.09 3.43
C PRO A 73 12.06 -4.66 2.11
N ALA A 74 12.59 -3.83 1.21
CA ALA A 74 13.27 -4.30 0.00
C ALA A 74 14.55 -5.08 0.32
N VAL A 75 15.35 -4.58 1.27
CA VAL A 75 16.54 -5.29 1.75
C VAL A 75 16.14 -6.67 2.30
N ALA A 76 15.11 -6.72 3.15
CA ALA A 76 14.59 -7.98 3.67
C ALA A 76 14.13 -8.94 2.57
N ALA A 77 13.37 -8.46 1.58
CA ALA A 77 12.91 -9.27 0.46
C ALA A 77 14.07 -9.84 -0.36
N LEU A 78 15.08 -9.02 -0.67
CA LEU A 78 16.26 -9.46 -1.42
C LEU A 78 17.09 -10.47 -0.61
N VAL A 79 17.25 -10.22 0.70
CA VAL A 79 18.01 -11.10 1.57
C VAL A 79 17.36 -12.47 1.67
N VAL A 80 16.06 -12.49 1.97
CA VAL A 80 15.32 -13.73 2.13
C VAL A 80 15.24 -14.49 0.80
N SER A 81 14.91 -13.80 -0.30
CA SER A 81 14.76 -14.41 -1.62
C SER A 81 16.06 -14.95 -2.22
N LYS A 82 17.22 -14.50 -1.73
CA LYS A 82 18.54 -14.93 -2.21
C LYS A 82 19.20 -15.98 -1.32
N TRP A 83 19.06 -15.86 0.00
CA TRP A 83 19.86 -16.66 0.95
C TRP A 83 19.05 -17.53 1.92
N ILE A 84 17.83 -17.16 2.29
CA ILE A 84 17.07 -17.87 3.34
C ILE A 84 16.05 -18.82 2.75
N SER A 85 15.27 -18.31 1.79
CA SER A 85 14.28 -19.04 0.99
C SER A 85 14.55 -18.78 -0.49
N PRO A 86 15.61 -19.39 -1.06
CA PRO A 86 16.13 -18.99 -2.36
C PRO A 86 15.12 -19.22 -3.49
N SER A 87 14.92 -18.19 -4.31
CA SER A 87 14.21 -18.30 -5.58
C SER A 87 15.21 -18.30 -6.74
N ALA A 88 14.99 -19.14 -7.75
CA ALA A 88 15.85 -19.20 -8.94
C ALA A 88 15.95 -17.84 -9.68
N LYS A 89 14.94 -16.99 -9.59
CA LYS A 89 14.90 -15.65 -10.20
C LYS A 89 14.37 -14.62 -9.19
N PRO A 90 15.21 -14.16 -8.24
CA PRO A 90 14.75 -13.37 -7.10
C PRO A 90 14.06 -12.07 -7.52
N LEU A 91 14.64 -11.32 -8.46
CA LEU A 91 14.05 -10.07 -8.98
C LEU A 91 12.71 -10.27 -9.69
N ARG A 92 12.49 -11.45 -10.28
CA ARG A 92 11.21 -11.80 -10.91
C ARG A 92 10.19 -12.28 -9.88
N SER A 93 10.63 -13.01 -8.85
CA SER A 93 9.75 -13.47 -7.78
C SER A 93 9.12 -12.30 -7.01
N ILE A 94 9.91 -11.25 -6.75
CA ILE A 94 9.43 -10.03 -6.08
C ILE A 94 8.70 -9.06 -7.02
N GLY A 95 8.57 -9.40 -8.31
CA GLY A 95 7.82 -8.61 -9.29
C GLY A 95 8.52 -7.33 -9.77
N LEU A 96 9.82 -7.17 -9.53
CA LEU A 96 10.61 -6.06 -10.09
C LEU A 96 10.73 -6.20 -11.61
N THR A 97 10.87 -7.44 -12.09
CA THR A 97 10.86 -7.79 -13.51
C THR A 97 9.66 -8.68 -13.82
N ASN A 98 9.11 -8.53 -15.03
CA ASN A 98 7.95 -9.30 -15.47
C ASN A 98 8.25 -9.95 -16.84
N PRO A 99 7.96 -11.25 -17.04
CA PRO A 99 8.15 -11.93 -18.32
C PRO A 99 7.36 -11.31 -19.49
N GLY A 100 6.20 -10.69 -19.22
CA GLY A 100 5.43 -9.94 -20.21
C GLY A 100 5.94 -8.50 -20.44
N GLY A 101 7.04 -8.12 -19.79
CA GLY A 101 7.62 -6.79 -19.84
C GLY A 101 6.67 -5.70 -19.32
N ILE A 102 6.95 -4.46 -19.73
CA ILE A 102 6.12 -3.28 -19.38
C ILE A 102 4.71 -3.36 -19.95
N LYS A 103 4.53 -4.04 -21.09
CA LYS A 103 3.25 -4.18 -21.79
C LYS A 103 2.15 -4.85 -20.93
N LYS A 104 2.54 -5.68 -19.95
CA LYS A 104 1.58 -6.36 -19.08
C LYS A 104 1.01 -5.47 -17.98
N TRP A 105 1.75 -4.45 -17.55
CA TRP A 105 1.37 -3.64 -16.38
C TRP A 105 1.12 -2.16 -16.70
N TRP A 106 1.59 -1.65 -17.84
CA TRP A 106 1.38 -0.25 -18.22
C TRP A 106 -0.10 0.22 -18.24
N PRO A 107 -1.11 -0.60 -18.58
CA PRO A 107 -2.50 -0.11 -18.58
C PRO A 107 -2.99 0.24 -17.16
N HIS A 108 -2.34 -0.31 -16.13
CA HIS A 108 -2.67 -0.06 -14.73
C HIS A 108 -1.94 1.18 -14.18
N ILE A 109 -1.00 1.78 -14.92
CA ILE A 109 -0.31 3.00 -14.49
C ILE A 109 -1.31 4.13 -14.29
N LEU A 110 -2.31 4.28 -15.17
CA LEU A 110 -3.28 5.36 -15.05
C LEU A 110 -4.09 5.25 -13.74
N VAL A 111 -4.53 4.04 -13.40
CA VAL A 111 -5.24 3.76 -12.15
C VAL A 111 -4.30 3.97 -10.95
N ALA A 112 -3.06 3.50 -11.04
CA ALA A 112 -2.07 3.70 -9.97
C ALA A 112 -1.72 5.17 -9.76
N TRP A 113 -1.66 5.96 -10.83
CA TRP A 113 -1.26 7.36 -10.80
C TRP A 113 -2.39 8.26 -10.28
N LEU A 114 -3.58 8.16 -10.89
CA LEU A 114 -4.71 9.06 -10.58
C LEU A 114 -5.61 8.54 -9.46
N GLY A 115 -5.58 7.23 -9.18
CA GLY A 115 -6.40 6.59 -8.16
C GLY A 115 -6.22 7.18 -6.76
N PRO A 116 -4.99 7.25 -6.21
CA PRO A 116 -4.78 7.74 -4.85
C PRO A 116 -5.17 9.22 -4.65
N PRO A 117 -4.79 10.18 -5.52
CA PRO A 117 -5.26 11.57 -5.39
C PRO A 117 -6.77 11.68 -5.50
N LEU A 118 -7.41 10.93 -6.41
CA LEU A 118 -8.87 10.92 -6.53
C LEU A 118 -9.54 10.34 -5.27
N ALA A 119 -9.02 9.23 -4.75
CA ALA A 119 -9.51 8.64 -3.50
C ALA A 119 -9.37 9.60 -2.31
N MET A 120 -8.28 10.39 -2.27
CA MET A 120 -8.09 11.42 -1.26
C MET A 120 -9.15 12.52 -1.37
N VAL A 121 -9.38 13.07 -2.56
CA VAL A 121 -10.41 14.11 -2.76
C VAL A 121 -11.80 13.58 -2.38
N LEU A 122 -12.12 12.33 -2.74
CA LEU A 122 -13.36 11.69 -2.32
C LEU A 122 -13.44 11.51 -0.79
N ALA A 123 -12.34 11.17 -0.13
CA ALA A 123 -12.29 11.06 1.34
C ALA A 123 -12.52 12.40 2.04
N LEU A 124 -11.98 13.49 1.47
CA LEU A 124 -12.23 14.86 1.93
C LEU A 124 -13.69 15.26 1.71
N LEU A 125 -14.27 14.90 0.55
CA LEU A 125 -15.68 15.15 0.26
C LEU A 125 -16.59 14.41 1.24
N VAL A 126 -16.32 13.14 1.54
CA VAL A 126 -17.06 12.38 2.56
C VAL A 126 -16.94 13.07 3.92
N GLY A 127 -15.74 13.47 4.33
CA GLY A 127 -15.54 14.21 5.58
C GLY A 127 -16.31 15.53 5.63
N TYR A 128 -16.37 16.26 4.51
CA TYR A 128 -17.11 17.51 4.39
C TYR A 128 -18.62 17.29 4.49
N LEU A 129 -19.15 16.30 3.77
CA LEU A 129 -20.58 15.95 3.79
C LEU A 129 -21.06 15.48 5.17
N LEU A 130 -20.17 14.83 5.93
CA LEU A 130 -20.43 14.41 7.31
C LEU A 130 -20.21 15.54 8.34
N GLY A 131 -19.78 16.73 7.91
CA GLY A 131 -19.54 17.88 8.77
C GLY A 131 -18.25 17.83 9.60
N ILE A 132 -17.42 16.79 9.39
CA ILE A 132 -16.17 16.51 10.11
C ILE A 132 -15.02 17.37 9.57
N TYR A 133 -14.94 17.51 8.24
CA TYR A 133 -13.91 18.29 7.58
C TYR A 133 -14.46 19.68 7.20
N LYS A 134 -13.86 20.73 7.76
CA LYS A 134 -14.17 22.11 7.38
C LYS A 134 -13.33 22.48 6.16
N ALA A 135 -14.00 22.46 5.00
CA ALA A 135 -13.35 22.65 3.72
C ALA A 135 -13.54 24.08 3.20
N ASP A 136 -12.49 24.63 2.62
CA ASP A 136 -12.53 25.82 1.78
C ASP A 136 -12.07 25.43 0.37
N TRP A 137 -13.04 25.11 -0.49
CA TRP A 137 -12.79 24.55 -1.81
C TRP A 137 -12.26 25.56 -2.83
N THR A 138 -12.46 26.86 -2.59
CA THR A 138 -12.19 27.93 -3.56
C THR A 138 -11.29 29.02 -3.04
N GLY A 139 -11.35 29.32 -1.74
CA GLY A 139 -10.58 30.38 -1.10
C GLY A 139 -9.18 29.95 -0.66
N PHE A 140 -8.96 28.65 -0.43
CA PHE A 140 -7.69 28.09 0.04
C PHE A 140 -7.15 28.80 1.31
N SER A 141 -8.06 29.16 2.22
CA SER A 141 -7.73 29.93 3.43
C SER A 141 -6.78 29.18 4.35
N GLY A 142 -6.96 27.87 4.59
CA GLY A 142 -6.05 27.08 5.43
C GLY A 142 -4.64 26.97 4.84
N LEU A 143 -4.54 26.90 3.50
CA LEU A 143 -3.25 26.94 2.82
C LEU A 143 -2.55 28.30 3.00
N THR A 144 -3.32 29.39 2.97
CA THR A 144 -2.82 30.75 3.22
C THR A 144 -2.42 30.95 4.68
N GLU A 145 -3.14 30.38 5.63
CA GLU A 145 -2.75 30.38 7.05
C GLU A 145 -1.42 29.64 7.26
N GLN A 146 -1.23 28.51 6.60
CA GLN A 146 -0.04 27.68 6.77
C GLN A 146 1.20 28.21 6.01
N PHE A 147 1.02 28.76 4.81
CA PHE A 147 2.12 29.12 3.91
C PHE A 147 2.11 30.58 3.44
N GLY A 148 1.03 31.32 3.70
CA GLY A 148 0.82 32.66 3.17
C GLY A 148 1.57 33.77 3.90
N THR A 149 1.95 33.60 5.17
CA THR A 149 2.71 34.63 5.91
C THR A 149 3.60 34.05 7.01
N GLY A 150 4.91 34.37 6.98
CA GLY A 150 5.82 34.19 8.12
C GLY A 150 5.98 35.44 8.99
N VAL A 151 5.28 36.54 8.66
CA VAL A 151 5.41 37.84 9.33
C VAL A 151 4.03 38.47 9.50
N ILE A 152 3.65 38.75 10.75
CA ILE A 152 2.42 39.47 11.09
C ILE A 152 2.45 40.86 10.43
N GLY A 153 1.46 41.15 9.57
CA GLY A 153 1.29 42.46 8.93
C GLY A 153 1.92 42.62 7.54
N ALA A 154 2.46 41.55 6.93
CA ALA A 154 2.87 41.56 5.53
C ALA A 154 1.77 40.98 4.63
N GLU A 155 1.50 41.64 3.49
CA GLU A 155 0.62 41.09 2.45
C GLU A 155 1.21 39.78 1.90
N PRO A 156 0.40 38.72 1.72
CA PRO A 156 0.85 37.48 1.11
C PRO A 156 1.44 37.75 -0.28
N GLN A 157 2.73 37.44 -0.48
CA GLN A 157 3.40 37.66 -1.77
C GLN A 157 2.84 36.76 -2.89
N THR A 158 2.12 35.69 -2.53
CA THR A 158 1.55 34.72 -3.46
C THR A 158 0.05 34.62 -3.24
N SER A 159 -0.74 34.67 -4.31
CA SER A 159 -2.20 34.51 -4.20
C SER A 159 -2.57 33.09 -3.73
N PRO A 160 -3.68 32.92 -2.98
CA PRO A 160 -4.12 31.61 -2.51
C PRO A 160 -4.29 30.59 -3.65
N GLY A 161 -4.81 31.03 -4.81
CA GLY A 161 -4.94 30.18 -5.99
C GLY A 161 -3.60 29.72 -6.58
N MET A 162 -2.57 30.55 -6.54
CA MET A 162 -1.23 30.16 -6.98
C MET A 162 -0.58 29.19 -5.98
N LEU A 163 -0.75 29.40 -4.67
CA LEU A 163 -0.31 28.44 -3.65
C LEU A 163 -1.00 27.08 -3.86
N ALA A 164 -2.31 27.07 -4.10
CA ALA A 164 -3.04 25.85 -4.38
C ALA A 164 -2.53 25.14 -5.64
N LEU A 165 -2.27 25.89 -6.72
CA LEU A 165 -1.68 25.35 -7.94
C LEU A 165 -0.30 24.73 -7.68
N ILE A 166 0.56 25.41 -6.92
CA ILE A 166 1.89 24.91 -6.56
C ILE A 166 1.77 23.61 -5.76
N GLN A 167 0.90 23.56 -4.74
CA GLN A 167 0.73 22.35 -3.93
C GLN A 167 0.16 21.19 -4.74
N ILE A 168 -0.85 21.44 -5.59
CA ILE A 168 -1.39 20.40 -6.47
C ILE A 168 -0.31 19.93 -7.46
N ALA A 169 0.46 20.85 -8.05
CA ALA A 169 1.59 20.51 -8.90
C ALA A 169 2.67 19.71 -8.16
N GLN A 170 2.92 20.00 -6.88
CA GLN A 170 3.83 19.20 -6.05
C GLN A 170 3.29 17.78 -5.83
N VAL A 171 1.99 17.59 -5.62
CA VAL A 171 1.41 16.24 -5.51
C VAL A 171 1.70 15.43 -6.78
N PHE A 172 1.54 16.04 -7.96
CA PHE A 172 1.76 15.34 -9.23
C PHE A 172 3.22 15.24 -9.66
N GLY A 173 4.04 16.23 -9.34
CA GLY A 173 5.47 16.26 -9.65
C GLY A 173 6.29 15.42 -8.66
N LEU A 174 6.18 15.73 -7.37
CA LEU A 174 6.89 15.01 -6.31
C LEU A 174 6.32 13.61 -6.07
N GLY A 175 5.06 13.33 -6.46
CA GLY A 175 4.49 11.98 -6.44
C GLY A 175 5.34 10.97 -7.22
N TRP A 176 5.92 11.37 -8.35
CA TRP A 176 6.86 10.53 -9.10
C TRP A 176 8.19 10.28 -8.36
N LEU A 177 8.67 11.27 -7.60
CA LEU A 177 9.86 11.09 -6.75
C LEU A 177 9.57 10.13 -5.58
N GLN A 178 8.35 10.20 -5.04
CA GLN A 178 7.89 9.31 -3.96
C GLN A 178 7.72 7.85 -4.39
N VAL A 179 7.71 7.56 -5.69
CA VAL A 179 7.68 6.17 -6.21
C VAL A 179 8.93 5.39 -5.79
N ILE A 180 10.09 6.04 -5.69
CA ILE A 180 11.35 5.32 -5.38
C ILE A 180 11.36 4.83 -3.92
N PRO A 181 11.07 5.67 -2.90
CA PRO A 181 10.94 5.18 -1.53
C PRO A 181 9.80 4.19 -1.38
N ALA A 182 8.64 4.46 -2.01
CA ALA A 182 7.51 3.54 -2.00
C ALA A 182 7.87 2.18 -2.62
N LEU A 183 8.68 2.15 -3.68
CA LEU A 183 9.18 0.90 -4.26
C LEU A 183 10.00 0.09 -3.24
N GLY A 184 10.78 0.75 -2.39
CA GLY A 184 11.49 0.12 -1.27
C GLY A 184 10.56 -0.68 -0.36
N GLU A 185 9.41 -0.10 -0.01
CA GLU A 185 8.41 -0.78 0.80
C GLU A 185 7.67 -1.87 0.01
N GLU A 186 7.22 -1.52 -1.21
CA GLU A 186 6.39 -2.41 -2.01
C GLU A 186 7.12 -3.67 -2.48
N LEU A 187 8.44 -3.62 -2.70
CA LEU A 187 9.26 -4.81 -2.97
C LEU A 187 9.21 -5.80 -1.80
N GLY A 188 9.16 -5.29 -0.57
CA GLY A 188 8.99 -6.09 0.63
C GLY A 188 7.58 -6.61 0.78
N TRP A 189 6.63 -5.70 0.99
CA TRP A 189 5.26 -6.04 1.37
C TRP A 189 4.52 -6.76 0.26
N ARG A 190 4.49 -6.21 -0.95
CA ARG A 190 3.72 -6.76 -2.08
C ARG A 190 4.57 -7.73 -2.90
N GLY A 191 5.85 -7.41 -3.06
CA GLY A 191 6.79 -8.21 -3.83
C GLY A 191 7.08 -9.56 -3.19
N TYR A 192 7.44 -9.58 -1.90
CA TYR A 192 7.77 -10.80 -1.18
C TYR A 192 6.64 -11.29 -0.28
N LEU A 193 6.23 -10.50 0.72
CA LEU A 193 5.41 -10.99 1.83
C LEU A 193 4.00 -11.41 1.40
N VAL A 194 3.31 -10.63 0.56
CA VAL A 194 2.01 -11.03 -0.02
C VAL A 194 2.13 -12.36 -0.74
N GLN A 195 3.18 -12.56 -1.56
CA GLN A 195 3.38 -13.80 -2.31
C GLN A 195 3.61 -14.99 -1.37
N ALA A 196 4.44 -14.81 -0.33
CA ALA A 196 4.73 -15.86 0.65
C ALA A 196 3.50 -16.28 1.49
N LEU A 197 2.52 -15.38 1.64
CA LEU A 197 1.30 -15.62 2.38
C LEU A 197 0.09 -16.02 1.52
N LEU A 198 0.23 -16.07 0.19
CA LEU A 198 -0.84 -16.55 -0.72
C LEU A 198 -1.40 -17.95 -0.39
N PRO A 199 -0.64 -18.89 0.21
CA PRO A 199 -1.21 -20.16 0.68
C PRO A 199 -2.34 -20.00 1.71
N LEU A 200 -2.45 -18.85 2.40
CA LEU A 200 -3.59 -18.50 3.27
C LEU A 200 -4.84 -18.05 2.49
N GLY A 201 -4.77 -17.99 1.16
CA GLY A 201 -5.71 -17.29 0.31
C GLY A 201 -5.46 -15.79 0.27
N GLN A 202 -6.00 -15.10 -0.75
CA GLN A 202 -5.82 -13.65 -0.91
C GLN A 202 -6.31 -12.83 0.29
N PRO A 203 -7.49 -13.10 0.89
CA PRO A 203 -7.92 -12.36 2.07
C PRO A 203 -6.96 -12.54 3.26
N GLY A 204 -6.51 -13.77 3.53
CA GLY A 204 -5.55 -14.06 4.60
C GLY A 204 -4.20 -13.40 4.38
N ALA A 205 -3.71 -13.41 3.13
CA ALA A 205 -2.49 -12.72 2.74
C ALA A 205 -2.61 -11.20 2.96
N PHE A 206 -3.65 -10.55 2.43
CA PHE A 206 -3.82 -9.10 2.56
C PHE A 206 -4.02 -8.66 4.02
N LEU A 207 -4.84 -9.37 4.79
CA LEU A 207 -5.04 -9.08 6.20
C LEU A 207 -3.71 -9.16 6.98
N THR A 208 -2.99 -10.26 6.83
CA THR A 208 -1.74 -10.50 7.55
C THR A 208 -0.66 -9.49 7.15
N THR A 209 -0.51 -9.21 5.84
CA THR A 209 0.43 -8.19 5.37
C THR A 209 0.07 -6.79 5.85
N GLY A 210 -1.22 -6.42 5.88
CA GLY A 210 -1.66 -5.13 6.37
C GLY A 210 -1.37 -4.94 7.86
N VAL A 211 -1.62 -5.96 8.68
CA VAL A 211 -1.27 -5.95 10.11
C VAL A 211 0.24 -5.80 10.29
N LEU A 212 1.05 -6.62 9.61
CA LEU A 212 2.51 -6.56 9.72
C LEU A 212 3.08 -5.26 9.15
N TRP A 213 2.48 -4.68 8.13
CA TRP A 213 2.91 -3.38 7.62
C TRP A 213 2.54 -2.26 8.60
N GLY A 214 1.35 -2.32 9.22
CA GLY A 214 0.94 -1.34 10.22
C GLY A 214 1.81 -1.37 11.49
N LEU A 215 2.12 -2.56 12.01
CA LEU A 215 2.98 -2.74 13.18
C LEU A 215 4.43 -2.31 12.94
N TRP A 216 4.91 -2.40 11.70
CA TRP A 216 6.27 -1.97 11.33
C TRP A 216 6.51 -0.48 11.62
N HIS A 217 5.46 0.35 11.57
CA HIS A 217 5.51 1.77 11.92
C HIS A 217 5.66 2.04 13.43
N GLY A 218 5.70 1.00 14.28
CA GLY A 218 5.61 1.12 15.73
C GLY A 218 6.47 2.22 16.36
N PRO A 219 7.80 2.28 16.13
CA PRO A 219 8.64 3.29 16.75
C PRO A 219 8.22 4.73 16.42
N VAL A 220 7.78 4.98 15.20
CA VAL A 220 7.39 6.33 14.78
C VAL A 220 5.96 6.65 15.20
N LEU A 221 5.06 5.67 15.25
CA LEU A 221 3.70 5.83 15.78
C LEU A 221 3.69 6.24 17.24
N ILE A 222 4.59 5.68 18.06
CA ILE A 222 4.68 6.04 19.48
C ILE A 222 5.07 7.52 19.63
N LEU A 223 5.88 8.05 18.70
CA LEU A 223 6.25 9.46 18.65
C LEU A 223 5.17 10.37 18.02
N GLY A 224 3.99 9.83 17.71
CA GLY A 224 2.86 10.58 17.14
C GLY A 224 2.84 10.68 15.62
N PHE A 225 3.64 9.88 14.90
CA PHE A 225 3.64 9.88 13.44
C PHE A 225 2.24 9.55 12.91
N ASN A 226 1.72 10.38 12.00
CA ASN A 226 0.37 10.36 11.46
C ASN A 226 -0.78 10.57 12.46
N TYR A 227 -0.67 10.15 13.71
CA TYR A 227 -1.75 10.21 14.70
C TYR A 227 -1.31 10.85 16.03
N PRO A 228 -0.97 12.15 16.05
CA PRO A 228 -0.45 12.81 17.25
C PRO A 228 -1.52 13.10 18.32
N THR A 229 -2.80 13.01 17.97
CA THR A 229 -3.96 13.46 18.77
C THR A 229 -4.67 12.34 19.51
N VAL A 230 -4.34 11.07 19.24
CA VAL A 230 -5.08 9.91 19.76
C VAL A 230 -4.21 9.06 20.70
N PRO A 231 -4.81 8.27 21.60
CA PRO A 231 -4.05 7.32 22.41
C PRO A 231 -3.26 6.34 21.55
N ILE A 232 -2.07 5.97 22.01
CA ILE A 232 -1.14 5.07 21.30
C ILE A 232 -1.81 3.79 20.76
N VAL A 233 -2.62 3.11 21.57
CA VAL A 233 -3.31 1.87 21.16
C VAL A 233 -4.25 2.13 19.99
N VAL A 234 -4.92 3.29 19.99
CA VAL A 234 -5.78 3.73 18.88
C VAL A 234 -4.93 4.00 17.64
N ALA A 235 -3.80 4.72 17.75
CA ALA A 235 -2.90 4.96 16.63
C ALA A 235 -2.44 3.67 15.93
N PHE A 236 -2.09 2.63 16.70
CA PHE A 236 -1.76 1.31 16.14
C PHE A 236 -2.95 0.65 15.43
N MET A 237 -4.13 0.66 16.04
CA MET A 237 -5.35 0.10 15.41
C MET A 237 -5.67 0.83 14.10
N MET A 238 -5.61 2.16 14.10
CA MET A 238 -5.86 2.98 12.92
C MET A 238 -4.85 2.71 11.81
N MET A 239 -3.56 2.66 12.16
CA MET A 239 -2.51 2.34 11.18
C MET A 239 -2.70 0.94 10.59
N MET A 240 -3.02 -0.07 11.40
CA MET A 240 -3.30 -1.42 10.89
C MET A 240 -4.52 -1.43 9.98
N CYS A 241 -5.63 -0.76 10.35
CA CYS A 241 -6.82 -0.66 9.51
C CYS A 241 -6.51 -0.01 8.16
N PHE A 242 -5.80 1.12 8.18
CA PHE A 242 -5.33 1.80 6.97
C PHE A 242 -4.45 0.88 6.10
N CYS A 243 -3.44 0.25 6.70
CA CYS A 243 -2.53 -0.66 6.01
C CYS A 243 -3.23 -1.91 5.46
N ILE A 244 -4.30 -2.41 6.07
CA ILE A 244 -5.12 -3.51 5.52
C ILE A 244 -5.89 -3.04 4.28
N LEU A 245 -6.57 -1.90 4.36
CA LEU A 245 -7.40 -1.39 3.28
C LEU A 245 -6.55 -0.99 2.06
N VAL A 246 -5.54 -0.15 2.27
CA VAL A 246 -4.58 0.23 1.23
C VAL A 246 -3.74 -0.99 0.80
N GLY A 247 -3.34 -1.83 1.75
CA GLY A 247 -2.70 -3.13 1.53
C GLY A 247 -3.39 -3.98 0.50
N THR A 248 -4.71 -4.08 0.61
CA THR A 248 -5.57 -4.86 -0.29
C THR A 248 -5.57 -4.29 -1.70
N LEU A 249 -5.70 -2.98 -1.87
CA LEU A 249 -5.70 -2.33 -3.20
C LEU A 249 -4.33 -2.42 -3.89
N LEU A 250 -3.25 -2.19 -3.14
CA LEU A 250 -1.88 -2.32 -3.65
C LEU A 250 -1.52 -3.79 -3.93
N GLY A 251 -1.98 -4.70 -3.07
CA GLY A 251 -1.88 -6.15 -3.28
C GLY A 251 -2.62 -6.59 -4.53
N TRP A 252 -3.83 -6.09 -4.78
CA TRP A 252 -4.57 -6.31 -6.01
C TRP A 252 -3.78 -5.84 -7.24
N LEU A 253 -3.22 -4.62 -7.24
CA LEU A 253 -2.38 -4.12 -8.34
C LEU A 253 -1.19 -5.05 -8.60
N ARG A 254 -0.52 -5.53 -7.55
CA ARG A 254 0.60 -6.47 -7.66
C ARG A 254 0.18 -7.81 -8.25
N LEU A 255 -0.96 -8.37 -7.84
CA LEU A 255 -1.44 -9.66 -8.31
C LEU A 255 -1.99 -9.58 -9.74
N ALA A 256 -2.78 -8.55 -10.05
CA ALA A 256 -3.41 -8.35 -11.35
C ALA A 256 -2.37 -8.13 -12.46
N THR A 257 -1.26 -7.45 -12.14
CA THR A 257 -0.24 -7.11 -13.13
C THR A 257 0.97 -8.06 -13.12
N GLY A 258 1.19 -8.78 -12.01
CA GLY A 258 2.41 -9.53 -11.79
C GLY A 258 3.66 -8.65 -11.66
N SER A 259 3.50 -7.36 -11.36
CA SER A 259 4.57 -6.36 -11.27
C SER A 259 4.38 -5.53 -10.01
N VAL A 260 5.46 -5.13 -9.36
CA VAL A 260 5.42 -4.24 -8.19
C VAL A 260 5.25 -2.77 -8.57
N TRP A 261 5.64 -2.39 -9.80
CA TRP A 261 5.66 -1.00 -10.24
C TRP A 261 4.31 -0.27 -10.12
N PRO A 262 3.16 -0.85 -10.52
CA PRO A 262 1.87 -0.21 -10.29
C PRO A 262 1.56 0.02 -8.82
N ALA A 263 1.92 -0.90 -7.93
CA ALA A 263 1.73 -0.73 -6.49
C ALA A 263 2.64 0.38 -5.94
N ALA A 264 3.91 0.44 -6.38
CA ALA A 264 4.85 1.50 -5.99
C ALA A 264 4.43 2.89 -6.48
N ILE A 265 3.89 2.98 -7.70
CA ILE A 265 3.32 4.23 -8.23
C ILE A 265 2.14 4.66 -7.38
N ALA A 266 1.19 3.76 -7.14
CA ALA A 266 0.02 4.06 -6.30
C ALA A 266 0.40 4.47 -4.87
N HIS A 267 1.38 3.82 -4.27
CA HIS A 267 1.86 4.17 -2.94
C HIS A 267 2.61 5.52 -2.93
N GLY A 268 3.46 5.80 -3.92
CA GLY A 268 4.11 7.12 -4.03
C GLY A 268 3.10 8.27 -4.15
N PHE A 269 2.07 8.08 -4.98
CA PHE A 269 0.98 9.04 -5.14
C PHE A 269 0.04 9.11 -3.93
N LEU A 270 -0.11 8.01 -3.16
CA LEU A 270 -0.81 8.01 -1.88
C LEU A 270 -0.10 8.93 -0.87
N ASN A 271 1.22 8.80 -0.76
CA ASN A 271 2.01 9.64 0.14
C ASN A 271 1.98 11.11 -0.28
N ALA A 272 2.04 11.39 -1.60
CA ALA A 272 1.95 12.75 -2.09
C ALA A 272 0.55 13.35 -1.88
N ALA A 273 -0.51 12.56 -2.08
CA ALA A 273 -1.89 13.02 -1.92
C ALA A 273 -2.23 13.47 -0.49
N ALA A 274 -1.45 13.06 0.53
CA ALA A 274 -1.61 13.56 1.90
C ALA A 274 -1.61 15.10 1.97
N GLY A 275 -0.82 15.78 1.13
CA GLY A 275 -0.79 17.24 1.08
C GLY A 275 -2.12 17.91 0.67
N LEU A 276 -3.01 17.18 -0.04
CA LEU A 276 -4.32 17.71 -0.45
C LEU A 276 -5.25 18.01 0.73
N THR A 277 -5.02 17.35 1.87
CA THR A 277 -5.80 17.58 3.10
C THR A 277 -5.68 19.02 3.60
N ILE A 278 -4.50 19.64 3.43
CA ILE A 278 -4.26 21.04 3.81
C ILE A 278 -4.77 21.98 2.73
N VAL A 279 -4.60 21.64 1.45
CA VAL A 279 -4.93 22.52 0.31
C VAL A 279 -6.38 23.00 0.39
N PHE A 280 -7.32 22.10 0.67
CA PHE A 280 -8.74 22.43 0.71
C PHE A 280 -9.26 22.73 2.12
N SER A 281 -8.39 22.93 3.11
CA SER A 281 -8.79 23.14 4.50
C SER A 281 -9.23 24.58 4.72
N GLN A 282 -10.21 24.78 5.61
CA GLN A 282 -10.62 26.11 6.06
C GLN A 282 -9.68 26.61 7.17
N ALA A 283 -9.25 27.87 7.09
CA ALA A 283 -8.42 28.49 8.13
C ALA A 283 -9.09 28.45 9.51
N GLY A 284 -8.28 28.27 10.56
CA GLY A 284 -8.72 28.18 11.95
C GLY A 284 -9.31 26.82 12.35
N TYR A 285 -9.37 25.83 11.45
CA TYR A 285 -9.82 24.48 11.75
C TYR A 285 -8.70 23.47 11.51
N ALA A 286 -8.18 22.88 12.58
CA ALA A 286 -7.14 21.86 12.48
C ALA A 286 -7.68 20.59 11.78
N VAL A 287 -6.87 20.03 10.88
CA VAL A 287 -7.15 18.74 10.24
C VAL A 287 -6.63 17.62 11.13
N ASP A 288 -7.55 16.79 11.63
CA ASP A 288 -7.22 15.59 12.40
C ASP A 288 -7.15 14.37 11.48
N ASN A 289 -5.95 13.80 11.32
CA ASN A 289 -5.71 12.61 10.51
C ASN A 289 -6.44 11.36 11.01
N ALA A 290 -6.86 11.31 12.28
CA ALA A 290 -7.69 10.21 12.75
C ALA A 290 -9.10 10.26 12.10
N SER A 291 -9.56 11.46 11.75
CA SER A 291 -10.91 11.67 11.24
C SER A 291 -10.94 11.87 9.73
N VAL A 292 -9.98 12.63 9.19
CA VAL A 292 -10.02 13.16 7.82
C VAL A 292 -8.96 12.52 6.92
N GLY A 293 -9.28 12.39 5.63
CA GLY A 293 -8.36 11.90 4.60
C GLY A 293 -8.24 10.38 4.60
N LEU A 294 -7.28 9.84 3.84
CA LEU A 294 -7.13 8.39 3.67
C LEU A 294 -6.64 7.65 4.91
N LEU A 295 -5.91 8.33 5.81
CA LEU A 295 -5.51 7.79 7.11
C LEU A 295 -6.70 7.71 8.07
N GLY A 296 -7.63 8.66 7.99
CA GLY A 296 -8.80 8.73 8.85
C GLY A 296 -9.97 7.87 8.38
N TRP A 297 -10.94 7.69 9.26
CA TRP A 297 -12.09 6.83 9.00
C TRP A 297 -12.98 7.33 7.84
N THR A 298 -12.99 8.64 7.52
CA THR A 298 -13.72 9.14 6.33
C THR A 298 -13.14 8.57 5.03
N GLY A 299 -11.82 8.39 4.96
CA GLY A 299 -11.17 7.74 3.83
C GLY A 299 -11.33 6.22 3.83
N TRP A 300 -11.45 5.59 4.98
CA TRP A 300 -11.70 4.15 5.06
C TRP A 300 -13.01 3.75 4.40
N ILE A 301 -14.04 4.60 4.48
CA ILE A 301 -15.29 4.41 3.74
C ILE A 301 -15.01 4.33 2.24
N VAL A 302 -14.23 5.27 1.69
CA VAL A 302 -13.86 5.28 0.27
C VAL A 302 -13.03 4.05 -0.09
N LEU A 303 -12.01 3.70 0.69
CA LEU A 303 -11.17 2.53 0.44
C LEU A 303 -11.96 1.22 0.47
N ALA A 304 -12.86 1.06 1.44
CA ALA A 304 -13.74 -0.11 1.54
C ALA A 304 -14.70 -0.19 0.35
N LEU A 305 -15.27 0.93 -0.10
CA LEU A 305 -16.11 0.98 -1.30
C LEU A 305 -15.32 0.61 -2.57
N LEU A 306 -14.07 1.08 -2.71
CA LEU A 306 -13.22 0.69 -3.83
C LEU A 306 -12.93 -0.82 -3.85
N ILE A 307 -12.63 -1.41 -2.68
CA ILE A 307 -12.45 -2.86 -2.55
C ILE A 307 -13.74 -3.59 -2.92
N LEU A 308 -14.90 -3.13 -2.43
CA LEU A 308 -16.21 -3.70 -2.76
C LEU A 308 -16.48 -3.64 -4.27
N VAL A 309 -16.21 -2.51 -4.92
CA VAL A 309 -16.34 -2.37 -6.39
C VAL A 309 -15.46 -3.38 -7.12
N LEU A 310 -14.20 -3.58 -6.69
CA LEU A 310 -13.33 -4.61 -7.29
C LEU A 310 -13.90 -6.03 -7.12
N MET A 311 -14.52 -6.32 -5.97
CA MET A 311 -15.19 -7.60 -5.74
C MET A 311 -16.42 -7.78 -6.63
N LEU A 312 -17.28 -6.77 -6.73
CA LEU A 312 -18.49 -6.79 -7.55
C LEU A 312 -18.16 -6.92 -9.05
N LEU A 313 -17.06 -6.32 -9.50
CA LEU A 313 -16.56 -6.44 -10.87
C LEU A 313 -15.80 -7.75 -11.14
N GLY A 314 -15.71 -8.65 -10.15
CA GLY A 314 -14.98 -9.92 -10.26
C GLY A 314 -13.48 -9.76 -10.49
N LYS A 315 -12.92 -8.59 -10.14
CA LYS A 315 -11.47 -8.29 -10.24
C LYS A 315 -10.70 -8.72 -8.99
N LEU A 316 -11.41 -8.94 -7.88
CA LEU A 316 -10.87 -9.47 -6.63
C LEU A 316 -11.79 -10.60 -6.11
N PRO A 317 -11.28 -11.78 -5.74
CA PRO A 317 -9.87 -12.21 -5.80
C PRO A 317 -9.36 -12.37 -7.24
N VAL A 318 -8.06 -12.12 -7.45
CA VAL A 318 -7.40 -12.29 -8.76
C VAL A 318 -7.30 -13.78 -9.11
N ARG A 319 -7.75 -14.18 -10.29
CA ARG A 319 -7.67 -15.58 -10.74
C ARG A 319 -6.32 -15.86 -11.41
N PHE A 320 -5.57 -16.82 -10.87
CA PHE A 320 -4.35 -17.32 -11.51
C PHE A 320 -4.70 -18.40 -12.54
N HIS A 321 -4.16 -18.30 -13.75
CA HIS A 321 -4.25 -19.40 -14.71
C HIS A 321 -3.22 -20.44 -14.32
N VAL A 322 -3.70 -21.61 -13.88
CA VAL A 322 -2.84 -22.79 -13.75
C VAL A 322 -2.59 -23.30 -15.16
N GLU A 323 -1.39 -23.07 -15.71
CA GLU A 323 -0.95 -23.83 -16.87
C GLU A 323 -0.89 -25.30 -16.43
N GLN A 324 -1.88 -26.09 -16.84
CA GLN A 324 -1.73 -27.54 -16.82
C GLN A 324 -0.56 -27.85 -17.77
N SER A 325 0.62 -28.09 -17.21
CA SER A 325 1.72 -28.68 -17.96
C SER A 325 1.23 -30.04 -18.44
N GLY A 326 0.71 -30.09 -19.67
CA GLY A 326 0.34 -31.33 -20.31
C GLY A 326 1.52 -32.28 -20.19
N ILE A 327 1.28 -33.45 -19.60
CA ILE A 327 2.24 -34.55 -19.54
C ILE A 327 2.79 -34.70 -20.95
N ALA A 328 4.06 -34.32 -21.13
CA ALA A 328 4.71 -34.36 -22.43
C ALA A 328 4.54 -35.77 -23.01
N ARG A 329 3.87 -35.89 -24.16
CA ARG A 329 3.95 -37.09 -25.00
C ARG A 329 5.37 -37.17 -25.59
N GLY A 330 6.31 -37.54 -24.74
CA GLY A 330 7.65 -37.95 -25.14
C GLY A 330 7.61 -39.38 -25.65
N VAL A 331 7.37 -39.57 -26.94
CA VAL A 331 7.83 -40.76 -27.67
C VAL A 331 8.32 -40.32 -29.05
N ASN A 332 9.59 -39.92 -29.13
CA ASN A 332 10.32 -39.93 -30.40
C ASN A 332 10.65 -41.40 -30.74
N ARG A 333 9.76 -42.07 -31.48
CA ARG A 333 10.12 -43.32 -32.17
C ARG A 333 11.03 -42.94 -33.35
N ARG A 334 12.35 -43.04 -33.14
CA ARG A 334 13.29 -43.25 -34.25
C ARG A 334 12.99 -44.62 -34.86
N SER A 335 12.27 -44.67 -35.98
CA SER A 335 12.31 -45.85 -36.84
C SER A 335 13.58 -45.77 -37.69
N ARG A 336 14.54 -46.66 -37.40
CA ARG A 336 15.54 -47.06 -38.39
C ARG A 336 14.83 -47.82 -39.50
N ARG A 337 14.95 -47.35 -40.74
CA ARG A 337 15.18 -48.14 -41.96
C ARG A 337 15.63 -47.18 -43.04
#